data_AF-A0A640W0T8-F1
#
_entry.id   AF-A0A640W0T8-F1
#
_cell.length_a   1.000
_cell.length_b   1.000
_cell.length_c   1.000
_cell.angle_alpha   90.00
_cell.angle_beta   90.00
_cell.angle_gamma   90.00
#
_symmetry.space_group_name_H-M   'P 1'
#
loop_
_entity.id
_entity.type
_entity.pdbx_description
1 polymer ?
#
loop_
_entity_poly.entity_id
_entity_poly.type
_entity_poly.pdbx_seq_one_letter_code
_entity_poly.pdbx_strand_id
1 'polypeptide(L)'
;MTEERERKIDNFRVFGMVLSSLPSLMFRLGKTFLKFKREAKKGGHIFQKELIAQGLDTEKAAELTEIYLESSNLKQYIMLLWQKSYGE
;
A
#
# COMPACT_ATOMS: atom_id res chain seq x y z
N MET A 1 -25.63 32.99 17.53
CA MET A 1 -24.32 33.26 16.88
C MET A 1 -23.12 32.66 17.64
N THR A 2 -23.25 32.29 18.92
CA THR A 2 -22.15 31.76 19.76
C THR A 2 -21.84 30.28 19.50
N GLU A 3 -22.85 29.42 19.37
CA GLU A 3 -22.69 27.96 19.17
C GLU A 3 -22.01 27.57 17.84
N GLU A 4 -22.13 28.41 16.82
CA GLU A 4 -21.55 28.15 15.50
C GLU A 4 -20.04 28.49 15.46
N ARG A 5 -19.61 29.46 16.27
CA ARG A 5 -18.18 29.77 16.48
C ARG A 5 -17.50 28.69 17.31
N GLU A 6 -18.14 28.21 18.36
CA GLU A 6 -17.59 27.15 19.21
C GLU A 6 -17.39 25.84 18.43
N ARG A 7 -18.38 25.43 17.62
CA ARG A 7 -18.23 24.27 16.71
C ARG A 7 -17.09 24.43 15.69
N LYS A 8 -16.89 25.64 15.13
CA LYS A 8 -15.76 25.89 14.23
C LYS A 8 -14.40 25.79 14.93
N ILE A 9 -14.30 26.27 16.17
CA ILE A 9 -13.07 26.21 16.96
C ILE A 9 -12.74 24.76 17.34
N ASP A 10 -13.73 23.98 17.75
CA ASP A 10 -13.55 22.56 18.05
C ASP A 10 -13.14 21.76 16.81
N ASN A 11 -13.80 21.99 15.67
CA ASN A 11 -13.39 21.38 14.41
C ASN A 11 -11.96 21.76 14.04
N PHE A 12 -11.59 23.04 14.13
CA PHE A 12 -10.23 23.48 13.83
C PHE A 12 -9.18 22.81 14.74
N ARG A 13 -9.51 22.63 16.02
CA ARG A 13 -8.65 21.94 16.99
C ARG A 13 -8.48 20.46 16.65
N VAL A 14 -9.55 19.77 16.28
CA VAL A 14 -9.51 18.37 15.82
C VAL A 14 -8.70 18.25 14.53
N PHE A 15 -8.93 19.13 13.55
CA PHE A 15 -8.14 19.19 12.31
C PHE A 15 -6.66 19.42 12.59
N GLY A 16 -6.31 20.32 13.51
CA GLY A 16 -4.93 20.56 13.93
C GLY A 16 -4.27 19.32 14.55
N MET A 17 -4.99 18.60 15.41
CA MET A 17 -4.50 17.34 15.98
C MET A 17 -4.27 16.28 14.89
N VAL A 18 -5.22 16.11 13.96
CA VAL A 18 -5.08 15.15 12.85
C VAL A 18 -3.89 15.53 11.95
N LEU A 19 -3.80 16.79 11.54
CA LEU A 19 -2.70 17.30 10.71
C LEU A 19 -1.34 17.10 11.37
N SER A 20 -1.22 17.36 12.68
CA SER A 20 0.02 17.16 13.42
C SER A 20 0.47 15.70 13.46
N SER A 21 -0.47 14.75 13.35
CA SER A 21 -0.18 13.32 13.33
C SER A 21 0.20 12.77 11.94
N LEU A 22 -0.15 13.48 10.86
CA LEU A 22 0.07 13.04 9.48
C LEU A 22 1.53 12.67 9.17
N PRO A 23 2.56 13.45 9.55
CA PRO A 23 3.95 13.07 9.26
C PRO A 23 4.32 11.71 9.86
N SER A 24 3.89 11.46 11.10
CA SER A 24 4.16 10.20 11.80
C SER A 24 3.42 9.02 11.15
N LEU A 25 2.18 9.24 10.70
CA LEU A 25 1.40 8.26 9.95
C LEU A 25 2.05 7.94 8.61
N MET A 26 2.45 8.95 7.84
CA MET A 26 3.13 8.78 6.55
C MET A 26 4.43 7.99 6.71
N PHE A 27 5.20 8.27 7.75
CA PHE A 27 6.43 7.52 8.04
C PHE A 27 6.16 6.06 8.41
N ARG A 28 5.14 5.79 9.26
CA ARG A 28 4.73 4.42 9.62
C ARG A 28 4.23 3.65 8.40
N LEU A 29 3.42 4.28 7.55
CA LEU A 29 2.93 3.71 6.30
C LEU A 29 4.08 3.41 5.34
N GLY A 30 5.02 4.35 5.17
CA GLY A 30 6.21 4.15 4.34
C GLY A 30 7.07 2.97 4.81
N LYS A 31 7.35 2.88 6.12
CA LYS A 31 8.07 1.72 6.69
C LYS A 31 7.33 0.41 6.49
N THR A 32 6.02 0.40 6.71
CA THR A 32 5.19 -0.79 6.53
C THR A 32 5.16 -1.24 5.08
N PHE A 33 5.05 -0.29 4.15
CA PHE A 33 5.11 -0.54 2.71
C PHE A 33 6.46 -1.14 2.29
N LEU A 34 7.57 -0.59 2.78
CA LEU A 34 8.91 -1.14 2.52
C LEU A 34 9.05 -2.56 3.08
N LYS A 35 8.56 -2.81 4.30
CA LYS A 35 8.56 -4.15 4.90
C LYS A 35 7.74 -5.13 4.07
N PHE A 36 6.55 -4.72 3.62
CA PHE A 36 5.69 -5.52 2.75
C PHE A 36 6.38 -5.87 1.43
N LYS A 37 7.00 -4.89 0.74
CA LYS A 37 7.77 -5.14 -0.49
C LYS A 37 8.95 -6.09 -0.26
N ARG A 38 9.64 -5.97 0.88
CA ARG A 38 10.73 -6.87 1.24
C ARG A 38 10.24 -8.31 1.44
N GLU A 39 9.15 -8.51 2.17
CA GLU A 39 8.58 -9.85 2.38
C GLU A 39 8.01 -10.44 1.09
N ALA A 40 7.35 -9.64 0.26
CA ALA A 40 6.89 -10.08 -1.08
C ALA A 40 8.07 -10.56 -1.93
N LYS A 41 9.18 -9.80 -2.00
CA LYS A 41 10.39 -10.21 -2.73
C LYS A 41 10.98 -11.52 -2.23
N LYS A 42 11.01 -11.75 -0.91
CA LYS A 42 11.43 -13.04 -0.34
C LYS A 42 10.50 -14.17 -0.76
N GLY A 43 9.19 -13.95 -0.66
CA GLY A 43 8.18 -14.92 -1.08
C GLY A 43 8.31 -15.28 -2.56
N GLY A 44 8.49 -14.28 -3.44
CA GLY A 44 8.74 -14.50 -4.87
C GLY A 44 10.00 -15.31 -5.13
N HIS A 45 11.09 -15.05 -4.40
CA HIS A 45 12.32 -15.84 -4.54
C HIS A 45 12.13 -17.31 -4.13
N ILE A 46 11.40 -17.57 -3.04
CA ILE A 46 11.07 -18.93 -2.60
C ILE A 46 10.18 -19.61 -3.65
N PHE A 47 9.16 -18.90 -4.15
CA PHE A 47 8.25 -19.39 -5.17
C PHE A 47 8.98 -19.76 -6.46
N GLN A 48 9.84 -18.88 -6.98
CA GLN A 48 10.65 -19.13 -8.17
C GLN A 48 11.55 -20.36 -7.99
N LYS A 49 12.21 -20.46 -6.82
CA LYS A 49 13.08 -21.60 -6.50
C LYS A 49 12.29 -22.92 -6.50
N GLU A 50 11.07 -22.90 -5.97
CA GLU A 50 10.20 -24.08 -5.93
C GLU A 50 9.72 -24.48 -7.32
N LEU A 51 9.35 -23.52 -8.18
CA LEU A 51 9.01 -23.80 -9.58
C LEU A 51 10.16 -24.46 -10.35
N ILE A 52 11.38 -23.95 -10.17
CA ILE A 52 12.58 -24.55 -10.78
C ILE A 52 12.83 -25.96 -10.23
N ALA A 53 12.67 -26.16 -8.92
CA ALA A 53 12.82 -27.47 -8.29
C ALA A 53 11.79 -28.50 -8.81
N GLN A 54 10.60 -28.03 -9.22
CA GLN A 54 9.55 -28.84 -9.84
C GLN A 54 9.77 -29.09 -11.35
N GLY A 55 10.91 -28.65 -11.90
CA GLY A 55 11.29 -28.90 -13.28
C GLY A 55 10.79 -27.84 -14.27
N LEU A 56 10.30 -26.70 -13.78
CA LEU A 56 9.99 -25.57 -14.64
C LEU A 56 11.28 -24.90 -15.12
N ASP A 57 11.30 -24.51 -16.39
CA ASP A 57 12.40 -23.72 -16.93
C ASP A 57 12.54 -22.37 -16.19
N THR A 58 13.78 -21.90 -16.08
CA THR A 58 14.13 -20.68 -15.34
C THR A 58 13.42 -19.42 -15.84
N GLU A 59 13.21 -19.30 -17.16
CA GLU A 59 12.55 -18.15 -17.77
C GLU A 59 11.06 -18.15 -17.42
N LYS A 60 10.40 -19.30 -17.60
CA LYS A 60 8.97 -19.47 -17.22
C LYS A 60 8.75 -19.31 -15.72
N ALA A 61 9.67 -19.80 -14.89
CA ALA A 61 9.61 -19.61 -13.44
C ALA A 61 9.74 -18.14 -13.06
N ALA A 62 10.59 -17.37 -13.76
CA ALA A 62 10.72 -15.93 -13.56
C ALA A 62 9.44 -15.18 -13.96
N GLU A 63 8.85 -15.51 -15.12
CA GLU A 63 7.61 -14.90 -15.62
C GLU A 63 6.43 -15.13 -14.64
N LEU A 64 6.21 -16.38 -14.21
CA LEU A 64 5.16 -16.69 -13.23
C LEU A 64 5.40 -16.01 -11.88
N THR A 65 6.66 -15.87 -11.47
CA THR A 65 7.02 -15.15 -10.25
C THR A 65 6.76 -13.66 -10.39
N GLU A 66 6.98 -13.07 -11.56
CA GLU A 66 6.67 -11.67 -11.84
C GLU A 66 5.16 -11.42 -11.73
N ILE A 67 4.34 -12.27 -12.34
CA ILE A 67 2.87 -12.22 -12.23
C ILE A 67 2.44 -12.35 -10.75
N TYR A 68 3.01 -13.30 -10.01
CA TYR A 68 2.75 -13.45 -8.57
C TYR A 68 3.10 -12.18 -7.80
N LEU A 69 4.25 -11.57 -8.07
CA LEU A 69 4.71 -10.35 -7.41
C LEU A 69 3.94 -9.11 -7.86
N GLU A 70 3.35 -9.10 -9.06
CA GLU A 70 2.53 -8.00 -9.55
C GLU A 70 1.30 -7.78 -8.67
N SER A 71 0.72 -8.86 -8.12
CA SER A 71 -0.36 -8.78 -7.12
C SER A 71 0.03 -8.01 -5.83
N SER A 72 1.33 -7.93 -5.53
CA SER A 72 1.87 -7.10 -4.44
C SER A 72 1.99 -5.61 -4.79
N ASN A 73 1.51 -5.20 -5.97
CA ASN A 73 1.53 -3.80 -6.38
C ASN A 73 0.31 -3.06 -5.85
N LEU A 74 0.41 -2.54 -4.62
CA LEU A 74 -0.59 -1.65 -4.00
C LEU A 74 -1.00 -0.46 -4.88
N LYS A 75 -0.16 -0.04 -5.84
CA LYS A 75 -0.53 1.00 -6.82
C LYS A 75 -1.78 0.61 -7.61
N GLN A 76 -1.91 -0.66 -8.00
CA GLN A 76 -3.08 -1.15 -8.75
C GLN A 76 -4.35 -1.03 -7.90
N TYR A 77 -4.29 -1.37 -6.61
CA TYR A 77 -5.42 -1.23 -5.69
C TYR A 77 -5.80 0.24 -5.43
N ILE A 78 -4.81 1.10 -5.21
CA ILE A 78 -5.05 2.54 -4.99
C ILE A 78 -5.64 3.19 -6.26
N MET A 79 -5.14 2.82 -7.44
CA MET A 79 -5.64 3.30 -8.72
C MET A 79 -7.08 2.85 -8.97
N LEU A 80 -7.41 1.60 -8.64
CA LEU A 80 -8.76 1.05 -8.76
C LEU A 80 -9.75 1.73 -7.80
N LEU A 81 -9.34 2.03 -6.57
CA LEU A 81 -10.13 2.81 -5.61
C LEU A 81 -10.31 4.27 -6.06
N TRP A 82 -9.27 4.89 -6.63
CA TRP A 82 -9.34 6.25 -7.15
C TRP A 82 -10.30 6.33 -8.35
N GLN A 83 -10.18 5.41 -9.30
CA GLN A 83 -11.07 5.33 -10.45
C GLN A 83 -12.52 5.09 -10.04
N LYS A 84 -12.77 4.30 -8.99
CA LYS A 84 -14.11 4.09 -8.44
C LYS A 84 -14.69 5.33 -7.74
N SER A 85 -13.85 6.15 -7.09
CA SER A 85 -14.30 7.36 -6.37
C SER A 85 -14.42 8.60 -7.24
N TYR A 86 -13.73 8.67 -8.38
CA TYR A 86 -13.64 9.87 -9.22
C TYR A 86 -13.93 9.62 -10.71
N GLY A 87 -14.30 8.40 -11.07
CA GLY A 87 -14.80 8.06 -12.40
C GLY A 87 -16.31 8.21 -12.46
N GLU A 88 -16.77 9.47 -12.58
CA GLU A 88 -17.96 9.81 -13.39
C GLU A 88 -17.48 10.55 -14.66
#